data_AF-A0A1H5RM19-F1
#
_entry.id   AF-A0A1H5RM19-F1
#
_cell.length_a   1.000
_cell.length_b   1.000
_cell.length_c   1.000
_cell.angle_alpha   90.00
_cell.angle_beta   90.00
_cell.angle_gamma   90.00
#
_symmetry.space_group_name_H-M   'P 1'
#
loop_
_entity.id
_entity.type
_entity.pdbx_description
1 polymer ?
#
loop_
_entity_poly.entity_id
_entity_poly.type
_entity_poly.pdbx_seq_one_letter_code
_entity_poly.pdbx_strand_id
1 'polypeptide(L)'
;MSVWKFDENRAAFGPASLDEIEADPCGLYILWRGDEVMVREDGIERPMPERLTVAGVPFDRELFEPLPIPSRCYDEGHARISAELYGPAGKLSKTEADSLRDEMRRDGQWARERLKK
;
A
#
# COMPACT_ATOMS: atom_id res chain seq x y z
N MET A 1 6.04 -1.86 -0.63
CA MET A 1 5.59 -3.05 0.10
C MET A 1 5.49 -2.64 1.56
N SER A 2 4.31 -2.72 2.15
CA SER A 2 4.11 -2.38 3.57
C SER A 2 4.48 -3.58 4.43
N VAL A 3 5.22 -3.32 5.50
CA VAL A 3 5.74 -4.33 6.42
C VAL A 3 5.51 -3.85 7.84
N TRP A 4 5.09 -4.77 8.70
CA TRP A 4 4.94 -4.53 10.12
C TRP A 4 5.62 -5.62 10.93
N LYS A 5 6.26 -5.25 12.04
CA LYS A 5 6.86 -6.17 13.01
C LYS A 5 6.05 -6.16 14.29
N PHE A 6 5.86 -7.33 14.90
CA PHE A 6 5.28 -7.42 16.23
C PHE A 6 6.30 -6.92 17.27
N ASP A 7 5.91 -5.90 18.03
CA ASP A 7 6.65 -5.43 19.19
C ASP A 7 6.11 -6.15 20.43
N GLU A 8 6.89 -7.08 20.95
CA GLU A 8 6.54 -7.86 22.15
C GLU A 8 6.32 -6.99 23.39
N ASN A 9 7.04 -5.88 23.53
CA ASN A 9 6.92 -5.00 24.70
C ASN A 9 5.61 -4.22 24.68
N ARG A 10 5.12 -3.89 23.48
CA ARG A 10 3.89 -3.11 23.28
C ARG A 10 2.68 -3.98 22.97
N ALA A 11 2.89 -5.28 22.74
CA ALA A 11 1.91 -6.21 22.21
C ALA A 11 1.14 -5.61 21.01
N ALA A 12 1.89 -5.05 20.05
CA ALA A 12 1.33 -4.32 18.91
C ALA A 12 2.21 -4.47 17.67
N PHE A 13 1.60 -4.36 16.50
CA PHE A 13 2.34 -4.28 15.24
C PHE A 13 2.77 -2.83 14.96
N GLY A 14 4.07 -2.63 14.76
CA GLY A 14 4.66 -1.36 14.34
C GLY A 14 5.18 -1.43 12.90
N PRO A 15 5.34 -0.30 12.21
CA PRO A 15 5.97 -0.28 10.89
C PRO A 15 7.40 -0.79 10.99
N ALA A 16 7.81 -1.61 10.01
CA ALA A 16 9.16 -2.14 9.93
C ALA A 16 9.70 -2.07 8.49
N SER A 17 11.02 -2.16 8.34
CA SER A 17 11.69 -2.17 7.04
C SER A 17 11.96 -3.60 6.54
N LEU A 18 12.33 -3.71 5.26
CA LEU A 18 12.76 -5.00 4.70
C LEU A 18 14.07 -5.47 5.32
N ASP A 19 14.99 -4.55 5.64
CA ASP A 19 16.27 -4.86 6.26
C ASP A 19 16.09 -5.49 7.66
N GLU A 20 15.05 -5.05 8.41
CA GLU A 20 14.73 -5.64 9.72
C GLU A 20 14.25 -7.09 9.62
N ILE A 21 13.49 -7.42 8.57
CA ILE A 21 13.08 -8.80 8.29
C ILE A 21 14.29 -9.69 7.96
N GLU A 22 15.26 -9.16 7.22
CA GLU A 22 16.47 -9.91 6.87
C GLU A 22 17.38 -10.10 8.08
N ALA A 23 17.49 -9.09 8.95
CA ALA A 23 18.27 -9.14 10.17
C ALA A 23 17.67 -10.08 11.23
N ASP A 24 16.36 -10.23 11.25
CA ASP A 24 15.64 -11.10 12.17
C ASP A 24 14.59 -11.95 11.42
N PRO A 25 15.00 -13.08 10.82
CA PRO A 25 14.13 -13.93 10.01
C PRO A 25 13.12 -14.73 10.83
N CYS A 26 13.32 -14.83 12.15
CA CYS A 26 12.45 -15.58 13.05
C CYS A 26 11.35 -14.71 13.68
N GLY A 27 11.49 -13.38 13.61
CA GLY A 27 10.47 -12.46 14.10
C GLY A 27 9.09 -12.65 13.46
N LEU A 28 8.06 -12.19 14.15
CA LEU A 28 6.69 -12.17 13.65
C LEU A 28 6.42 -10.89 12.85
N TYR A 29 6.10 -11.05 11.58
CA TYR A 29 5.85 -9.95 10.65
C TYR A 29 4.50 -10.08 9.95
N ILE A 30 3.92 -8.93 9.62
CA ILE A 30 2.84 -8.81 8.63
C ILE A 30 3.42 -8.18 7.36
N LEU A 31 3.09 -8.75 6.22
CA LEU A 31 3.60 -8.35 4.91
C LEU A 31 2.43 -8.15 3.97
N TRP A 32 2.40 -7.03 3.23
CA TRP A 32 1.44 -6.87 2.14
C TRP A 32 2.08 -7.27 0.81
N ARG A 33 1.60 -8.38 0.21
CA ARG A 33 2.15 -8.98 -1.02
C ARG A 33 1.09 -8.95 -2.12
N GLY A 34 1.28 -8.07 -3.10
CA GLY A 34 0.35 -7.95 -4.24
C GLY A 34 -0.98 -7.37 -3.80
N ASP A 35 -1.91 -8.24 -3.41
CA ASP A 35 -3.25 -7.90 -2.91
C ASP A 35 -3.63 -8.70 -1.65
N GLU A 36 -2.68 -9.47 -1.10
CA GLU A 36 -2.92 -10.33 0.06
C GLU A 36 -2.06 -9.90 1.25
N VAL A 37 -2.68 -9.91 2.43
CA VAL A 37 -1.97 -9.73 3.69
C VAL A 37 -1.44 -11.09 4.13
N MET A 38 -0.13 -11.16 4.34
CA MET A 38 0.60 -12.35 4.72
C MET A 38 1.14 -12.19 6.14
N VAL A 39 1.14 -13.27 6.91
CA VAL A 39 1.86 -13.39 8.18
C VAL A 39 3.12 -14.18 7.92
N ARG A 40 4.27 -13.68 8.38
CA ARG A 40 5.52 -14.42 8.44
C ARG A 40 5.89 -14.69 9.89
N GLU A 41 6.05 -15.96 10.23
CA GLU A 41 6.36 -16.43 11.58
C GLU A 41 7.42 -17.54 11.45
N ASP A 42 8.54 -17.44 12.16
CA ASP A 42 9.66 -18.39 12.07
C ASP A 42 10.13 -18.65 10.63
N GLY A 43 10.16 -17.61 9.81
CA GLY A 43 10.53 -17.68 8.41
C GLY A 43 9.47 -18.27 7.47
N ILE A 44 8.35 -18.77 7.99
CA ILE A 44 7.24 -19.35 7.22
C ILE A 44 6.21 -18.27 6.91
N GLU A 45 5.95 -18.06 5.62
CA GLU A 45 4.89 -17.14 5.15
C GLU A 45 3.57 -17.90 4.93
N ARG A 46 2.47 -17.33 5.42
CA ARG A 46 1.10 -17.83 5.20
C ARG A 46 0.10 -16.68 5.04
N PRO A 47 -1.02 -16.87 4.35
CA PRO A 47 -2.11 -15.90 4.34
C PRO A 47 -2.55 -15.53 5.76
N MET A 48 -2.75 -14.24 6.01
CA MET A 48 -3.28 -13.77 7.27
C MET A 48 -4.75 -14.19 7.42
N PRO A 49 -5.14 -14.85 8.52
CA PRO A 49 -6.55 -15.11 8.82
C PRO A 49 -7.27 -13.77 9.06
N GLU A 50 -8.60 -13.76 8.98
CA GLU A 50 -9.41 -12.55 9.25
C GLU A 50 -9.08 -11.90 10.60
N ARG A 51 -8.75 -12.73 11.60
CA ARG A 51 -8.30 -12.30 12.91
C ARG A 51 -7.13 -13.16 13.36
N LEU A 52 -5.97 -12.53 13.56
CA LEU A 52 -4.77 -13.14 14.11
C LEU A 52 -4.69 -12.84 15.60
N THR A 53 -4.51 -13.85 16.46
CA THR A 53 -4.30 -13.62 17.90
C THR A 53 -2.84 -13.84 18.25
N VAL A 54 -2.17 -12.82 18.76
CA VAL A 54 -0.76 -12.85 19.17
C VAL A 54 -0.66 -12.45 20.64
N ALA A 55 -0.02 -13.27 21.46
CA ALA A 55 0.08 -13.03 22.92
C ALA A 55 -1.27 -12.73 23.60
N GLY A 56 -2.37 -13.32 23.11
CA GLY A 56 -3.73 -13.09 23.62
C GLY A 56 -4.42 -11.81 23.11
N VAL A 57 -3.75 -11.04 22.25
CA VAL A 57 -4.30 -9.82 21.63
C VAL A 57 -4.78 -10.13 20.21
N PRO A 58 -6.05 -9.87 19.86
CA PRO A 58 -6.55 -10.05 18.51
C PRO A 58 -6.18 -8.87 17.61
N PHE A 59 -5.79 -9.17 16.38
CA PHE A 59 -5.50 -8.23 15.32
C PHE A 59 -6.34 -8.60 14.11
N ASP A 60 -7.26 -7.72 13.72
CA ASP A 60 -8.06 -7.92 12.52
C ASP A 60 -7.23 -7.62 11.27
N ARG A 61 -7.37 -8.45 10.25
CA ARG A 61 -6.64 -8.35 8.97
C ARG A 61 -6.87 -7.01 8.28
N GLU A 62 -8.07 -6.45 8.41
CA GLU A 62 -8.47 -5.15 7.84
C GLU A 62 -7.55 -4.00 8.28
N LEU A 63 -6.87 -4.12 9.43
CA LEU A 63 -5.91 -3.12 9.91
C LEU A 63 -4.64 -3.02 9.03
N PHE A 64 -4.34 -4.08 8.28
CA PHE A 64 -3.14 -4.21 7.46
C PHE A 64 -3.45 -4.21 5.97
N GLU A 65 -4.73 -4.26 5.60
CA GLU A 65 -5.16 -4.04 4.23
C GLU A 65 -5.00 -2.55 3.90
N PRO A 66 -4.49 -2.20 2.70
CA PRO A 66 -4.53 -0.81 2.28
C PRO A 66 -5.99 -0.38 2.22
N LEU A 67 -6.32 0.69 2.93
CA LEU A 67 -7.64 1.29 2.80
C LEU A 67 -7.89 1.54 1.31
N PRO A 68 -9.01 1.05 0.73
CA PRO A 68 -9.35 1.40 -0.62
C PRO A 68 -9.43 2.93 -0.64
N ILE A 69 -8.49 3.58 -1.33
CA ILE A 69 -8.54 5.04 -1.50
C ILE A 69 -9.89 5.29 -2.14
N PRO A 70 -10.86 5.89 -1.42
CA PRO A 70 -12.19 6.00 -1.97
C PRO A 70 -12.04 6.87 -3.22
N SER A 71 -12.53 6.40 -4.37
CA SER A 71 -12.41 7.12 -5.65
C SER A 71 -13.08 8.50 -5.64
N ARG A 72 -13.83 8.81 -4.56
CA ARG A 72 -14.46 10.11 -4.26
C ARG A 72 -13.67 11.00 -3.30
N CYS A 73 -12.53 10.55 -2.76
CA CYS A 73 -11.72 11.28 -1.78
C CYS A 73 -10.66 12.20 -2.38
N TYR A 74 -10.69 12.46 -3.69
CA TYR A 74 -10.16 13.74 -4.18
C TYR A 74 -11.21 14.84 -3.92
N ASP A 75 -11.53 15.09 -2.65
CA ASP A 75 -12.10 16.38 -2.30
C ASP A 75 -10.99 17.45 -2.32
N GLU A 76 -11.39 18.71 -2.47
CA GLU A 76 -10.47 19.84 -2.59
C GLU A 76 -9.57 20.00 -1.34
N GLY A 77 -10.01 19.45 -0.20
CA GLY A 77 -9.24 19.38 1.04
C GLY A 77 -8.12 18.35 0.99
N HIS A 78 -8.39 17.16 0.46
CA HIS A 78 -7.42 16.09 0.28
C HIS A 78 -6.36 16.48 -0.77
N ALA A 79 -6.77 17.17 -1.84
CA ALA A 79 -5.85 17.73 -2.83
C ALA A 79 -4.88 18.75 -2.19
N ARG A 80 -5.39 19.57 -1.26
CA ARG A 80 -4.58 20.55 -0.54
C ARG A 80 -3.62 19.91 0.46
N ILE A 81 -4.08 18.91 1.23
CA ILE A 81 -3.21 18.16 2.15
C ILE A 81 -2.13 17.41 1.37
N SER A 82 -2.47 16.77 0.25
CA SER A 82 -1.47 16.12 -0.62
C SER A 82 -0.48 17.12 -1.21
N ALA A 83 -0.92 18.33 -1.60
CA ALA A 83 -0.04 19.39 -2.08
C ALA A 83 0.87 19.96 -0.98
N GLU A 84 0.44 19.94 0.28
CA GLU A 84 1.25 20.36 1.43
C GLU A 84 2.26 19.26 1.84
N LEU A 85 1.88 17.97 1.78
CA LEU A 85 2.72 16.84 2.20
C LEU A 85 3.75 16.40 1.14
N TYR A 86 3.37 16.44 -0.13
CA TYR A 86 4.20 15.96 -1.26
C TYR A 86 4.61 17.09 -2.21
N GLY A 87 4.33 18.34 -1.85
CA GLY A 87 4.44 19.49 -2.75
C GLY A 87 3.29 19.50 -3.77
N PRO A 88 2.92 20.68 -4.32
CA PRO A 88 2.04 20.70 -5.48
C PRO A 88 2.70 19.81 -6.52
N ALA A 89 1.97 18.83 -7.08
CA ALA A 89 2.44 18.05 -8.22
C ALA A 89 3.12 19.04 -9.16
N GLY A 90 4.46 18.98 -9.20
CA GLY A 90 5.28 20.10 -9.65
C GLY A 90 4.72 20.56 -10.97
N LYS A 91 4.49 21.87 -11.14
CA LYS A 91 3.86 22.40 -12.37
C LYS A 91 4.57 21.75 -13.55
N LEU A 92 3.93 20.75 -14.15
CA LEU A 92 4.48 20.12 -15.35
C LEU A 92 4.64 21.28 -16.31
N SER A 93 5.84 21.44 -16.85
CA SER A 93 6.02 22.41 -17.92
C SER A 93 4.98 22.12 -18.99
N LYS A 94 4.58 23.15 -19.75
CA LYS A 94 3.57 22.98 -20.80
C LYS A 94 3.90 21.78 -21.71
N THR A 95 5.18 21.58 -21.99
CA THR A 95 5.71 20.44 -22.75
C THR A 95 5.45 19.08 -22.09
N GLU A 96 5.71 18.96 -20.79
CA GLU A 96 5.47 17.70 -20.06
C GLU A 96 3.97 17.42 -19.90
N ALA A 97 3.16 18.46 -19.69
CA ALA A 97 1.71 18.35 -19.63
C ALA A 97 1.10 17.92 -20.99
N ASP A 98 1.63 18.46 -22.09
CA ASP A 98 1.22 18.09 -23.45
C ASP A 98 1.66 16.66 -23.80
N SER A 99 2.88 16.26 -23.42
CA SER A 99 3.37 14.88 -23.59
C SER A 99 2.53 13.86 -22.83
N LEU A 100 2.16 14.18 -21.59
CA LEU A 100 1.30 13.31 -20.77
C LEU A 100 -0.10 13.17 -21.37
N ARG A 101 -0.67 14.26 -21.89
CA ARG A 101 -1.98 14.21 -22.59
C ARG A 101 -1.93 13.32 -23.83
N ASP A 102 -0.85 13.36 -24.59
CA ASP A 102 -0.71 12.53 -25.80
C ASP A 102 -0.51 11.05 -25.47
N GLU A 103 0.18 10.74 -24.38
CA GLU A 103 0.27 9.38 -23.84
C GLU A 103 -1.11 8.86 -23.41
N MET A 104 -1.82 9.61 -22.56
CA MET A 104 -3.17 9.24 -22.10
C MET A 104 -4.16 9.09 -23.27
N ARG A 105 -4.02 9.89 -24.33
CA ARG A 105 -4.84 9.77 -25.54
C ARG A 105 -4.57 8.45 -26.28
N ARG A 106 -3.30 8.04 -26.41
CA ARG A 106 -2.93 6.75 -27.03
C ARG A 106 -3.42 5.57 -26.22
N ASP A 107 -3.25 5.61 -24.91
CA ASP A 107 -3.72 4.55 -24.01
C ASP A 107 -5.24 4.43 -24.02
N GLY A 108 -5.95 5.55 -24.01
CA GLY A 108 -7.41 5.58 -24.14
C GLY A 108 -7.90 5.03 -25.49
N GLN A 109 -7.14 5.23 -26.57
CA GLN A 109 -7.44 4.62 -27.86
C GLN A 109 -7.19 3.10 -27.84
N TRP A 110 -6.06 2.67 -27.27
CA TRP A 110 -5.73 1.25 -27.10
C TRP A 110 -6.77 0.50 -26.27
N ALA A 111 -7.26 1.10 -25.17
CA ALA A 111 -8.32 0.53 -24.35
C ALA A 111 -9.65 0.39 -25.13
N ARG A 112 -10.00 1.39 -25.95
CA ARG A 112 -11.20 1.35 -26.81
C ARG A 112 -11.11 0.31 -27.92
N GLU A 113 -9.92 0.04 -28.45
CA GLU A 113 -9.72 -1.01 -29.45
C GLU A 113 -9.83 -2.42 -28.85
N ARG A 114 -9.38 -2.63 -27.61
CA ARG A 114 -9.55 -3.93 -26.92
C ARG A 114 -11.01 -4.26 -26.60
N LEU A 115 -11.84 -3.25 -26.35
CA LEU A 115 -13.28 -3.41 -26.07
C LEU A 115 -14.13 -3.71 -27.31
N LYS A 116 -13.54 -3.66 -28.52
CA LYS A 116 -14.24 -3.96 -29.79
C LYS A 116 -14.04 -5.40 -30.29
N LYS A 117 -13.38 -6.26 -29.51
CA LYS A 117 -13.28 -7.70 -29.73
C LYS A 117 -14.19 -8.44 -28.77
#